data_AF-A0A7V9H6N3-F1
#
_entry.id   AF-A0A7V9H6N3-F1
#
_cell.length_a   1.000
_cell.length_b   1.000
_cell.length_c   1.000
_cell.angle_alpha   90.00
_cell.angle_beta   90.00
_cell.angle_gamma   90.00
#
_symmetry.space_group_name_H-M   'P 1'
#
loop_
_entity.id
_entity.type
_entity.pdbx_description
1 polymer ?
#
loop_
_entity_poly.entity_id
_entity_poly.type
_entity_poly.pdbx_seq_one_letter_code
_entity_poly.pdbx_strand_id
1 'polypeptide(L)'
;LDYGSPESLAILKERGPQLAAVLVEPVQSRRPELQPVEFLRKLRAITEETGTALVFDEVVSGFRAHQGGTQAMFGIRADLATYGKVVGGGLPIGLVAGAGKYMDALDGGQWSYGDESFPEVGVTFFAGTFVRHPLALAAARAVLERLMQEGPDLQRALNIRTTELVDELNAHAEAVGAPLRVTTFASWFCFNFPSDVPYASLFYAYMRDKGIHVWEGRAGFLTTAHTEQDIARVVAAFKESLAEMQAADFLPGRGEPPVPGARRGRDAGGRAAWFVPDPARSDKFLQVEEAAATGD
;
A
#
# COMPACT_ATOMS: atom_id res chain seq x y z
N LEU A 1 17.90 -8.24 2.04
CA LEU A 1 18.49 -7.06 1.39
C LEU A 1 17.50 -5.93 1.52
N ASP A 2 17.96 -4.73 1.88
CA ASP A 2 17.08 -3.59 2.10
C ASP A 2 16.56 -3.05 0.77
N TYR A 3 15.24 -2.87 0.67
CA TYR A 3 14.61 -2.47 -0.57
C TYR A 3 14.88 -0.99 -0.88
N GLY A 4 15.30 -0.69 -2.12
CA GLY A 4 15.61 0.67 -2.55
C GLY A 4 17.01 1.17 -2.19
N SER A 5 17.89 0.35 -1.60
CA SER A 5 19.22 0.78 -1.16
C SER A 5 20.35 0.52 -2.20
N PRO A 6 21.32 1.44 -2.36
CA PRO A 6 22.49 1.21 -3.21
C PRO A 6 23.34 -0.01 -2.79
N GLU A 7 23.44 -0.27 -1.48
CA GLU A 7 24.19 -1.39 -0.92
C GLU A 7 23.61 -2.73 -1.38
N SER A 8 22.27 -2.84 -1.43
CA SER A 8 21.60 -4.03 -1.96
C SER A 8 21.92 -4.25 -3.44
N LEU A 9 21.99 -3.19 -4.25
CA LEU A 9 22.38 -3.32 -5.66
C LEU A 9 23.84 -3.79 -5.81
N ALA A 10 24.75 -3.29 -4.98
CA ALA A 10 26.14 -3.73 -5.00
C ALA A 10 26.27 -5.23 -4.68
N ILE A 11 25.58 -5.71 -3.63
CA ILE A 11 25.55 -7.13 -3.27
C ILE A 11 24.95 -7.98 -4.39
N LEU A 12 23.85 -7.53 -4.99
CA LEU A 12 23.20 -8.25 -6.10
C LEU A 12 24.08 -8.32 -7.34
N LYS A 13 24.85 -7.26 -7.62
CA LYS A 13 25.81 -7.27 -8.72
C LYS A 13 26.97 -8.24 -8.47
N GLU A 14 27.53 -8.22 -7.26
CA GLU A 14 28.62 -9.12 -6.87
C GLU A 14 28.20 -10.59 -6.91
N ARG A 15 26.99 -10.89 -6.43
CA ARG A 15 26.49 -12.26 -6.30
C ARG A 15 25.71 -12.77 -7.51
N GLY A 16 25.35 -11.90 -8.45
CA GLY A 16 24.45 -12.19 -9.57
C GLY A 16 24.73 -13.51 -10.30
N PRO A 17 25.98 -13.84 -10.68
CA PRO A 17 26.29 -15.11 -11.34
C PRO A 17 25.95 -16.38 -10.54
N GLN A 18 25.71 -16.26 -9.23
CA GLN A 18 25.32 -17.36 -8.33
C GLN A 18 23.82 -17.37 -8.02
N LEU A 19 23.07 -16.35 -8.44
CA LEU A 19 21.65 -16.19 -8.15
C LEU A 19 20.80 -16.77 -9.28
N ALA A 20 19.86 -17.65 -8.93
CA ALA A 20 18.85 -18.10 -9.88
C ALA A 20 17.84 -16.98 -10.21
N ALA A 21 17.43 -16.22 -9.20
CA ALA A 21 16.44 -15.16 -9.34
C ALA A 21 16.57 -14.06 -8.28
N VAL A 22 16.09 -12.87 -8.61
CA VAL A 22 15.73 -11.82 -7.66
C VAL A 22 14.22 -11.62 -7.72
N LEU A 23 13.52 -11.96 -6.64
CA LEU A 23 12.09 -11.70 -6.46
C LEU A 23 11.89 -10.36 -5.75
N VAL A 24 11.03 -9.50 -6.32
CA VAL A 24 10.73 -8.18 -5.75
C VAL A 24 9.24 -7.85 -5.90
N GLU A 25 8.63 -7.33 -4.84
CA GLU A 25 7.33 -6.66 -4.91
C GLU A 25 7.60 -5.20 -5.35
N PRO A 26 7.25 -4.79 -6.59
CA PRO A 26 7.72 -3.51 -7.14
C PRO A 26 7.28 -2.28 -6.34
N VAL A 27 6.07 -2.34 -5.77
CA VAL A 27 5.62 -1.42 -4.74
C VAL A 27 5.09 -2.25 -3.60
N GLN A 28 5.78 -2.19 -2.46
CA GLN A 28 5.43 -3.01 -1.30
C GLN A 28 4.05 -2.62 -0.79
N SER A 29 3.12 -3.56 -0.68
CA SER A 29 1.74 -3.31 -0.20
C SER A 29 1.67 -2.71 1.21
N ARG A 30 2.77 -2.79 1.98
CA ARG A 30 2.94 -2.16 3.31
C ARG A 30 3.62 -0.82 3.30
N ARG A 31 4.25 -0.45 2.19
CA ARG A 31 5.01 0.78 2.02
C ARG A 31 4.67 1.41 0.67
N PRO A 32 3.40 1.76 0.41
CA PRO A 32 3.00 2.33 -0.88
C PRO A 32 3.73 3.64 -1.22
N GLU A 33 4.26 4.34 -0.22
CA GLU A 33 5.12 5.50 -0.41
C GLU A 33 6.50 5.16 -1.01
N LEU A 34 6.98 3.92 -0.86
CA LEU A 34 8.27 3.48 -1.37
C LEU A 34 8.13 2.96 -2.80
N GLN A 35 8.35 3.84 -3.78
CA GLN A 35 8.26 3.55 -5.22
C GLN A 35 9.62 3.77 -5.90
N PRO A 36 10.63 2.91 -5.65
CA PRO A 36 12.01 3.20 -6.03
C PRO A 36 12.28 2.81 -7.50
N VAL A 37 11.66 3.53 -8.44
CA VAL A 37 11.72 3.23 -9.89
C VAL A 37 13.16 3.15 -10.41
N GLU A 38 14.03 4.07 -9.99
CA GLU A 38 15.45 4.05 -10.39
C GLU A 38 16.22 2.85 -9.84
N PHE A 39 15.91 2.41 -8.61
CA PHE A 39 16.46 1.18 -8.05
C PHE A 39 16.02 -0.03 -8.88
N LEU A 40 14.74 -0.12 -9.23
CA LEU A 40 14.20 -1.20 -10.04
C LEU A 40 14.81 -1.24 -11.46
N ARG A 41 15.05 -0.08 -12.08
CA ARG A 41 15.75 0.01 -13.38
C ARG A 41 17.17 -0.53 -13.30
N LYS A 42 17.92 -0.12 -12.27
CA LYS A 42 19.28 -0.64 -12.02
C LYS A 42 19.27 -2.13 -11.71
N LEU A 43 18.29 -2.59 -10.93
CA LEU A 43 18.12 -4.00 -10.63
C LEU A 43 17.88 -4.81 -11.91
N ARG A 44 16.99 -4.35 -12.80
CA ARG A 44 16.77 -4.97 -14.11
C ARG A 44 18.07 -5.07 -14.91
N ALA A 45 18.83 -3.99 -15.02
CA ALA A 45 20.11 -4.00 -15.72
C ALA A 45 21.10 -5.03 -15.13
N ILE A 46 21.21 -5.10 -13.79
CA ILE A 46 22.07 -6.07 -13.10
C ILE A 46 21.63 -7.51 -13.39
N THR A 47 20.32 -7.79 -13.26
CA THR A 47 19.80 -9.15 -13.50
C THR A 47 19.99 -9.59 -14.96
N GLU A 48 19.88 -8.67 -15.92
CA GLU A 48 20.16 -8.93 -17.32
C GLU A 48 21.66 -9.17 -17.58
N GLU A 49 22.54 -8.32 -17.04
CA GLU A 49 24.01 -8.45 -17.14
C GLU A 49 24.51 -9.79 -16.57
N THR A 50 23.90 -10.26 -15.49
CA THR A 50 24.34 -11.45 -14.74
C THR A 50 23.60 -12.74 -15.10
N GLY A 51 22.60 -12.66 -15.99
CA GLY A 51 21.75 -13.80 -16.36
C GLY A 51 20.80 -14.27 -15.24
N THR A 52 20.69 -13.53 -14.13
CA THR A 52 19.74 -13.80 -13.04
C THR A 52 18.31 -13.49 -13.49
N ALA A 53 17.34 -14.33 -13.14
CA ALA A 53 15.93 -14.03 -13.45
C ALA A 53 15.41 -12.88 -12.57
N LEU A 54 14.85 -11.82 -13.17
CA LEU A 54 14.08 -10.84 -12.42
C LEU A 54 12.62 -11.30 -12.31
N VAL A 55 12.11 -11.43 -11.08
CA VAL A 55 10.72 -11.83 -10.83
C VAL A 55 9.98 -10.70 -10.14
N PHE A 56 8.91 -10.21 -10.74
CA PHE A 56 8.02 -9.24 -10.10
C PHE A 56 6.85 -9.96 -9.41
N ASP A 57 6.68 -9.72 -8.11
CA ASP A 57 5.43 -10.05 -7.42
C ASP A 57 4.41 -8.95 -7.68
N GLU A 58 3.49 -9.22 -8.60
CA GLU A 58 2.40 -8.33 -8.98
C GLU A 58 1.05 -8.84 -8.46
N VAL A 59 1.03 -9.66 -7.41
CA VAL A 59 -0.22 -10.22 -6.86
C VAL A 59 -1.13 -9.10 -6.32
N VAL A 60 -0.58 -7.99 -5.82
CA VAL A 60 -1.35 -6.80 -5.37
C VAL A 60 -1.51 -5.77 -6.49
N SER A 61 -0.43 -5.46 -7.19
CA SER A 61 -0.36 -4.36 -8.15
C SER A 61 -0.89 -4.70 -9.55
N GLY A 62 -0.75 -5.95 -9.97
CA GLY A 62 -1.16 -6.43 -11.29
C GLY A 62 -2.66 -6.28 -11.50
N PHE A 63 -3.05 -5.75 -12.65
CA PHE A 63 -4.43 -5.40 -13.05
C PHE A 63 -5.13 -4.34 -12.18
N ARG A 64 -4.61 -4.05 -10.97
CA ARG A 64 -5.10 -3.03 -10.06
C ARG A 64 -4.62 -1.64 -10.46
N ALA A 65 -3.31 -1.45 -10.53
CA ALA A 65 -2.73 -0.13 -10.70
C ALA A 65 -2.75 0.33 -12.15
N HIS A 66 -2.58 -0.64 -13.06
CA HIS A 66 -2.64 -0.49 -14.50
C HIS A 66 -2.97 -1.85 -15.13
N GLN A 67 -3.54 -1.88 -16.33
CA GLN A 67 -3.84 -3.14 -17.03
C GLN A 67 -2.59 -4.02 -17.22
N GLY A 68 -1.45 -3.40 -17.54
CA GLY A 68 -0.13 -4.03 -17.62
C GLY A 68 0.67 -4.05 -16.31
N GLY A 69 0.04 -3.79 -15.16
CA GLY A 69 0.69 -3.76 -13.85
C GLY A 69 1.76 -2.67 -13.69
N THR A 70 2.58 -2.82 -12.65
CA THR A 70 3.73 -1.93 -12.38
C THR A 70 4.81 -2.02 -13.45
N GLN A 71 4.93 -3.17 -14.14
CA GLN A 71 5.82 -3.28 -15.29
C GLN A 71 5.53 -2.22 -16.36
N ALA A 72 4.26 -2.05 -16.74
CA ALA A 72 3.85 -1.04 -17.71
C ALA A 72 3.98 0.39 -17.16
N MET A 73 3.63 0.63 -15.90
CA MET A 73 3.75 1.97 -15.30
C MET A 73 5.20 2.45 -15.18
N PHE A 74 6.13 1.54 -14.85
CA PHE A 74 7.53 1.89 -14.63
C PHE A 74 8.40 1.74 -15.89
N GLY A 75 7.85 1.08 -16.92
CA GLY A 75 8.59 0.76 -18.15
C GLY A 75 9.68 -0.28 -17.91
N ILE A 76 9.42 -1.26 -17.02
CA ILE A 76 10.39 -2.29 -16.63
C ILE A 76 9.76 -3.65 -16.87
N ARG A 77 10.37 -4.47 -17.72
CA ARG A 77 9.92 -5.83 -17.99
C ARG A 77 10.73 -6.84 -17.16
N ALA A 78 10.06 -7.53 -16.26
CA ALA A 78 10.63 -8.66 -15.54
C ALA A 78 10.69 -9.90 -16.44
N ASP A 79 11.52 -10.86 -16.06
CA ASP A 79 11.60 -12.15 -16.74
C ASP A 79 10.37 -13.02 -16.42
N LEU A 80 9.92 -12.98 -15.17
CA LEU A 80 8.71 -13.62 -14.68
C LEU A 80 7.90 -12.64 -13.83
N ALA A 81 6.61 -12.85 -13.76
CA ALA A 81 5.72 -12.15 -12.86
C ALA A 81 4.70 -13.10 -12.24
N THR A 82 4.33 -12.83 -10.99
CA THR A 82 3.24 -13.52 -10.31
C THR A 82 2.02 -12.61 -10.21
N TYR A 83 0.83 -13.19 -10.43
CA TYR A 83 -0.43 -12.47 -10.36
C TYR A 83 -1.47 -13.25 -9.55
N GLY A 84 -2.45 -12.52 -9.02
CA GLY A 84 -3.57 -13.09 -8.29
C GLY A 84 -4.58 -11.99 -7.96
N LYS A 85 -5.33 -12.17 -6.87
CA LYS A 85 -6.31 -11.18 -6.37
C LYS A 85 -7.27 -10.68 -7.46
N VAL A 86 -7.02 -9.50 -8.03
CA VAL A 86 -7.92 -8.81 -8.98
C VAL A 86 -8.30 -9.71 -10.15
N VAL A 87 -7.32 -10.39 -10.75
CA VAL A 87 -7.53 -11.27 -11.91
C VAL A 87 -8.42 -12.47 -11.59
N GLY A 88 -8.60 -12.84 -10.31
CA GLY A 88 -9.46 -13.95 -9.93
C GLY A 88 -10.95 -13.60 -9.91
N GLY A 89 -11.32 -12.32 -10.00
CA GLY A 89 -12.72 -11.90 -9.94
C GLY A 89 -13.43 -12.35 -8.66
N GLY A 90 -12.68 -12.47 -7.55
CA GLY A 90 -13.19 -12.97 -6.26
C GLY A 90 -12.99 -14.47 -6.03
N LEU A 91 -12.50 -15.22 -7.02
CA LEU A 91 -12.18 -16.65 -6.86
C LEU A 91 -10.68 -16.90 -6.60
N PRO A 92 -10.34 -18.01 -5.94
CA PRO A 92 -8.94 -18.40 -5.75
C PRO A 92 -8.24 -18.60 -7.10
N ILE A 93 -7.20 -17.81 -7.36
CA ILE A 93 -6.31 -17.96 -8.51
C ILE A 93 -4.91 -17.45 -8.19
N GLY A 94 -3.92 -18.11 -8.77
CA GLY A 94 -2.54 -17.64 -8.86
C GLY A 94 -2.03 -17.89 -10.27
N LEU A 95 -1.29 -16.95 -10.83
CA LEU A 95 -0.68 -17.07 -12.15
C LEU A 95 0.81 -16.78 -12.04
N VAL A 96 1.59 -17.53 -12.82
CA VAL A 96 2.99 -17.24 -13.14
C VAL A 96 3.02 -17.05 -14.65
N ALA A 97 3.57 -15.94 -15.11
CA ALA A 97 3.74 -15.65 -16.54
C ALA A 97 5.09 -14.97 -16.78
N GLY A 98 5.64 -15.10 -17.98
CA GLY A 98 6.90 -14.45 -18.31
C GLY A 98 7.54 -14.99 -19.59
N ALA A 99 8.86 -14.86 -19.68
CA ALA A 99 9.62 -15.28 -20.84
C ALA A 99 9.61 -16.81 -21.02
N GLY A 100 9.50 -17.25 -22.28
CA GLY A 100 9.49 -18.67 -22.66
C GLY A 100 10.62 -19.47 -22.02
N LYS A 101 11.86 -18.97 -22.08
CA LYS A 101 13.04 -19.62 -21.50
C LYS A 101 12.91 -20.07 -20.03
N TYR A 102 12.01 -19.45 -19.25
CA TYR A 102 11.69 -19.89 -17.89
C TYR A 102 10.38 -20.69 -17.82
N MET A 103 9.36 -20.32 -18.60
CA MET A 103 8.07 -21.00 -18.64
C MET A 103 8.15 -22.41 -19.26
N ASP A 104 9.08 -22.62 -20.18
CA ASP A 104 9.36 -23.91 -20.84
C ASP A 104 9.79 -24.99 -19.83
N ALA A 105 10.22 -24.60 -18.62
CA ALA A 105 10.46 -25.55 -17.53
C ALA A 105 9.19 -26.28 -17.07
N LEU A 106 7.99 -25.82 -17.44
CA LEU A 106 6.72 -26.44 -17.03
C LEU A 106 6.21 -27.51 -18.01
N ASP A 107 6.49 -27.37 -19.31
CA ASP A 107 5.95 -28.26 -20.36
C ASP A 107 7.00 -28.72 -21.40
N GLY A 108 8.24 -28.25 -21.26
CA GLY A 108 9.38 -28.61 -22.09
C GLY A 108 9.56 -27.72 -23.33
N GLY A 109 8.71 -26.70 -23.50
CA GLY A 109 8.77 -25.77 -24.62
C GLY A 109 7.76 -26.03 -25.74
N GLN A 110 7.64 -25.06 -26.64
CA GLN A 110 6.68 -25.08 -27.74
C GLN A 110 7.08 -26.09 -28.84
N TRP A 111 6.08 -26.77 -29.39
CA TRP A 111 6.18 -27.68 -30.54
C TRP A 111 4.83 -27.69 -31.29
N SER A 112 4.80 -28.25 -32.51
CA SER A 112 3.62 -28.24 -33.37
C SER A 112 3.25 -29.63 -33.90
N TYR A 113 1.97 -29.85 -34.17
CA TYR A 113 1.54 -31.04 -34.90
C TYR A 113 1.93 -30.93 -36.38
N GLY A 114 2.39 -32.03 -36.96
CA GLY A 114 2.66 -32.11 -38.40
C GLY A 114 4.08 -31.71 -38.82
N ASP A 115 4.96 -31.43 -37.86
CA ASP A 115 6.41 -31.31 -38.08
C ASP A 115 7.21 -32.26 -37.16
N GLU A 116 8.53 -32.13 -37.15
CA GLU A 116 9.45 -32.95 -36.35
C GLU A 116 9.80 -32.30 -34.99
N SER A 117 9.13 -31.21 -34.60
CA SER A 117 9.43 -30.52 -33.34
C SER A 117 8.96 -31.31 -32.11
N PHE A 118 9.69 -31.16 -31.00
CA PHE A 118 9.39 -31.80 -29.72
C PHE A 118 9.87 -30.91 -28.56
N PRO A 119 9.37 -31.12 -27.33
CA PRO A 119 9.86 -30.38 -26.15
C PRO A 119 11.35 -30.66 -25.87
N GLU A 120 12.19 -29.62 -25.87
CA GLU A 120 13.66 -29.72 -25.73
C GLU A 120 14.15 -29.39 -24.31
N VAL A 121 13.33 -28.74 -23.49
CA VAL A 121 13.72 -28.26 -22.15
C VAL A 121 13.38 -29.29 -21.08
N GLY A 122 14.31 -29.49 -20.13
CA GLY A 122 14.06 -30.33 -18.96
C GLY A 122 12.94 -29.75 -18.08
N VAL A 123 11.94 -30.57 -17.78
CA VAL A 123 10.76 -30.15 -17.01
C VAL A 123 10.96 -30.26 -15.50
N THR A 124 10.44 -29.29 -14.76
CA THR A 124 10.26 -29.36 -13.32
C THR A 124 8.91 -30.00 -12.98
N PHE A 125 8.71 -30.38 -11.71
CA PHE A 125 7.43 -30.92 -11.26
C PHE A 125 6.48 -29.80 -10.82
N PHE A 126 5.29 -29.76 -11.42
CA PHE A 126 4.20 -28.89 -11.02
C PHE A 126 2.86 -29.61 -11.17
N ALA A 127 2.01 -29.53 -10.14
CA ALA A 127 0.68 -30.12 -10.13
C ALA A 127 -0.25 -29.36 -9.17
N GLY A 128 -1.57 -29.54 -9.35
CA GLY A 128 -2.56 -29.10 -8.37
C GLY A 128 -3.98 -29.40 -8.83
N THR A 129 -4.79 -29.99 -7.96
CA THR A 129 -6.16 -30.45 -8.29
C THR A 129 -7.06 -29.34 -8.85
N PHE A 130 -6.89 -28.11 -8.35
CA PHE A 130 -7.70 -26.96 -8.74
C PHE A 130 -6.98 -26.02 -9.72
N VAL A 131 -5.80 -26.40 -10.23
CA VAL A 131 -5.15 -25.67 -11.32
C VAL A 131 -6.08 -25.67 -12.52
N ARG A 132 -6.32 -24.50 -13.11
CA ARG A 132 -7.26 -24.30 -14.24
C ARG A 132 -8.72 -24.65 -13.89
N HIS A 133 -9.15 -24.44 -12.64
CA HIS A 133 -10.56 -24.59 -12.25
C HIS A 133 -11.48 -23.77 -13.17
N PRO A 134 -12.51 -24.37 -13.79
CA PRO A 134 -13.26 -23.74 -14.89
C PRO A 134 -13.97 -22.45 -14.46
N LEU A 135 -14.52 -22.41 -13.24
CA LEU A 135 -15.15 -21.18 -12.72
C LEU A 135 -14.13 -20.05 -12.50
N ALA A 136 -12.92 -20.39 -12.05
CA ALA A 136 -11.86 -19.39 -11.84
C ALA A 136 -11.36 -18.83 -13.17
N LEU A 137 -11.23 -19.69 -14.19
CA LEU A 137 -10.87 -19.25 -15.56
C LEU A 137 -11.97 -18.40 -16.19
N ALA A 138 -13.24 -18.74 -16.01
CA ALA A 138 -14.36 -17.95 -16.50
C ALA A 138 -14.41 -16.56 -15.84
N ALA A 139 -14.22 -16.49 -14.51
CA ALA A 139 -14.13 -15.21 -13.79
C ALA A 139 -12.94 -14.37 -14.25
N ALA A 140 -11.76 -14.99 -14.39
CA ALA A 140 -10.56 -14.31 -14.86
C ALA A 140 -10.74 -13.74 -16.27
N ARG A 141 -11.33 -14.52 -17.19
CA ARG A 141 -11.68 -14.06 -18.53
C ARG A 141 -12.61 -12.85 -18.47
N ALA A 142 -13.69 -12.90 -17.69
CA ALA A 142 -14.63 -11.79 -17.56
C ALA A 142 -13.97 -10.52 -17.00
N VAL A 143 -13.08 -10.66 -16.01
CA VAL A 143 -12.27 -9.54 -15.49
C VAL A 143 -11.42 -8.94 -16.60
N LEU A 144 -10.64 -9.76 -17.32
CA LEU A 144 -9.75 -9.28 -18.38
C LEU A 144 -10.51 -8.61 -19.52
N GLU A 145 -11.62 -9.22 -19.99
CA GLU A 145 -12.48 -8.65 -21.02
C GLU A 145 -13.04 -7.28 -20.59
N ARG A 146 -13.52 -7.16 -19.34
CA ARG A 146 -14.00 -5.86 -18.83
C ARG A 146 -12.88 -4.83 -18.76
N LEU A 147 -11.71 -5.20 -18.24
CA LEU A 147 -10.57 -4.28 -18.19
C LEU A 147 -10.23 -3.77 -19.59
N MET A 148 -10.15 -4.67 -20.58
CA MET A 148 -9.88 -4.31 -21.98
C MET A 148 -10.95 -3.38 -22.56
N GLN A 149 -12.23 -3.63 -22.29
CA GLN A 149 -13.35 -2.82 -22.78
C GLN A 149 -13.36 -1.40 -22.18
N GLU A 150 -13.15 -1.27 -20.88
CA GLU A 150 -13.17 0.02 -20.17
C GLU A 150 -11.87 0.82 -20.41
N GLY A 151 -10.80 0.13 -20.83
CA GLY A 151 -9.52 0.76 -21.13
C GLY A 151 -8.77 1.25 -19.89
N PRO A 152 -7.65 1.99 -20.10
CA PRO A 152 -6.80 2.45 -19.01
C PRO A 152 -7.45 3.54 -18.14
N ASP A 153 -8.52 4.18 -18.60
CA ASP A 153 -9.25 5.21 -17.83
C ASP A 153 -9.90 4.65 -16.56
N LEU A 154 -10.29 3.36 -16.56
CA LEU A 154 -10.86 2.71 -15.39
C LEU A 154 -9.90 2.77 -14.18
N GLN A 155 -8.65 2.35 -14.36
CA GLN A 155 -7.65 2.44 -13.30
C GLN A 155 -7.23 3.89 -13.03
N ARG A 156 -7.07 4.73 -14.06
CA ARG A 156 -6.70 6.14 -13.86
C ARG A 156 -7.69 6.88 -12.97
N ALA A 157 -8.99 6.77 -13.26
CA ALA A 157 -10.04 7.41 -12.48
C ALA A 157 -10.06 6.91 -11.03
N LEU A 158 -9.94 5.59 -10.83
CA LEU A 158 -9.88 5.01 -9.49
C LEU A 158 -8.65 5.47 -8.69
N ASN A 159 -7.49 5.57 -9.35
CA ASN A 159 -6.25 6.05 -8.74
C ASN A 159 -6.38 7.52 -8.32
N ILE A 160 -6.94 8.38 -9.18
CA ILE A 160 -7.19 9.80 -8.86
C ILE A 160 -8.10 9.93 -7.63
N ARG A 161 -9.24 9.24 -7.62
CA ARG A 161 -10.18 9.25 -6.49
C ARG A 161 -9.54 8.77 -5.18
N THR A 162 -8.63 7.79 -5.28
CA THR A 162 -7.89 7.30 -4.10
C THR A 162 -6.91 8.34 -3.59
N THR A 163 -6.20 9.04 -4.48
CA THR A 163 -5.31 10.15 -4.11
C THR A 163 -6.09 11.28 -3.45
N GLU A 164 -7.22 11.69 -4.03
CA GLU A 164 -8.07 12.76 -3.48
C GLU A 164 -8.57 12.43 -2.07
N LEU A 165 -9.06 11.19 -1.85
CA LEU A 165 -9.42 10.70 -0.51
C LEU A 165 -8.24 10.83 0.45
N VAL A 166 -7.07 10.30 0.06
CA VAL A 166 -5.88 10.27 0.92
C VAL A 166 -5.38 11.67 1.26
N ASP A 167 -5.43 12.60 0.30
CA ASP A 167 -5.07 14.00 0.49
C ASP A 167 -6.02 14.68 1.49
N GLU A 168 -7.33 14.43 1.40
CA GLU A 168 -8.29 14.96 2.36
C GLU A 168 -8.06 14.41 3.78
N LEU A 169 -7.86 13.10 3.92
CA LEU A 169 -7.59 12.47 5.22
C LEU A 169 -6.32 13.04 5.86
N ASN A 170 -5.26 13.20 5.06
CA ASN A 170 -3.99 13.76 5.52
C ASN A 170 -4.12 15.25 5.90
N ALA A 171 -4.82 16.05 5.10
CA ALA A 171 -5.05 17.45 5.39
C ALA A 171 -5.80 17.63 6.72
N HIS A 172 -6.80 16.77 6.99
CA HIS A 172 -7.50 16.79 8.26
C HIS A 172 -6.61 16.36 9.42
N ALA A 173 -5.88 15.24 9.30
CA ALA A 173 -4.97 14.76 10.34
C ALA A 173 -3.94 15.83 10.73
N GLU A 174 -3.38 16.55 9.74
CA GLU A 174 -2.47 17.67 9.97
C GLU A 174 -3.16 18.85 10.68
N ALA A 175 -4.37 19.22 10.25
CA ALA A 175 -5.15 20.31 10.84
C ALA A 175 -5.45 20.06 12.32
N VAL A 176 -5.78 18.82 12.71
CA VAL A 176 -6.05 18.44 14.11
C VAL A 176 -4.78 18.02 14.86
N GLY A 177 -3.62 17.98 14.20
CA GLY A 177 -2.35 17.54 14.78
C GLY A 177 -2.32 16.09 15.23
N ALA A 178 -3.10 15.21 14.59
CA ALA A 178 -3.04 13.78 14.82
C ALA A 178 -1.74 13.20 14.20
N PRO A 179 -1.01 12.33 14.91
CA PRO A 179 0.23 11.74 14.41
C PRO A 179 -0.09 10.55 13.49
N LEU A 180 -0.76 10.83 12.38
CA LEU A 180 -1.22 9.84 11.41
C LEU A 180 -0.87 10.32 10.01
N ARG A 181 -0.24 9.45 9.22
CA ARG A 181 -0.04 9.67 7.79
C ARG A 181 -0.69 8.55 7.01
N VAL A 182 -1.50 8.90 6.03
CA VAL A 182 -2.03 7.95 5.05
C VAL A 182 -1.11 7.96 3.82
N THR A 183 -0.53 6.81 3.48
CA THR A 183 0.28 6.63 2.27
C THR A 183 -0.49 5.83 1.23
N THR A 184 -0.27 6.09 -0.06
CA THR A 184 -1.07 5.51 -1.14
C THR A 184 -0.26 5.19 -2.38
N PHE A 185 -0.70 4.16 -3.10
CA PHE A 185 -0.27 3.87 -4.46
C PHE A 185 -1.44 3.26 -5.22
N ALA A 186 -1.73 3.82 -6.39
CA ALA A 186 -2.89 3.45 -7.19
C ALA A 186 -4.17 3.45 -6.32
N SER A 187 -4.92 2.35 -6.32
CA SER A 187 -6.20 2.24 -5.61
C SER A 187 -6.09 1.73 -4.16
N TRP A 188 -4.90 1.71 -3.55
CA TRP A 188 -4.72 1.22 -2.18
C TRP A 188 -3.93 2.17 -1.31
N PHE A 189 -4.23 2.17 -0.02
CA PHE A 189 -3.66 3.08 0.95
C PHE A 189 -3.41 2.40 2.30
N CYS A 190 -2.50 2.95 3.10
CA CYS A 190 -2.16 2.46 4.43
C CYS A 190 -2.22 3.59 5.45
N PHE A 191 -2.80 3.32 6.61
CA PHE A 191 -2.75 4.19 7.78
C PHE A 191 -1.45 3.93 8.54
N ASN A 192 -0.61 4.95 8.69
CA ASN A 192 0.68 4.85 9.38
C ASN A 192 0.69 5.75 10.60
N PHE A 193 0.74 5.12 11.77
CA PHE A 193 0.97 5.79 13.04
C PHE A 193 2.43 5.57 13.46
N PRO A 194 3.10 6.56 14.08
CA PRO A 194 4.37 6.34 14.75
C PRO A 194 4.24 5.26 15.83
N SER A 195 5.26 4.41 15.95
CA SER A 195 5.26 3.26 16.86
C SER A 195 5.23 3.64 18.34
N ASP A 196 5.58 4.88 18.66
CA ASP A 196 5.62 5.45 20.01
C ASP A 196 4.30 6.11 20.44
N VAL A 197 3.26 6.09 19.61
CA VAL A 197 1.92 6.58 19.98
C VAL A 197 1.13 5.46 20.65
N PRO A 198 0.96 5.48 21.98
CA PRO A 198 0.18 4.47 22.68
C PRO A 198 -1.27 4.52 22.21
N TYR A 199 -1.95 3.38 22.18
CA TYR A 199 -3.37 3.26 21.80
C TYR A 199 -3.74 3.65 20.36
N ALA A 200 -2.78 3.95 19.48
CA ALA A 200 -3.04 4.23 18.07
C ALA A 200 -3.85 3.12 17.37
N SER A 201 -3.70 1.86 17.80
CA SER A 201 -4.48 0.72 17.31
C SER A 201 -5.99 0.83 17.56
N LEU A 202 -6.42 1.61 18.56
CA LEU A 202 -7.85 1.84 18.82
C LEU A 202 -8.53 2.55 17.64
N PHE A 203 -7.79 3.30 16.81
CA PHE A 203 -8.31 3.92 15.59
C PHE A 203 -9.13 2.94 14.74
N TYR A 204 -8.64 1.70 14.58
CA TYR A 204 -9.33 0.70 13.78
C TYR A 204 -10.65 0.23 14.42
N ALA A 205 -10.74 0.22 15.76
CA ALA A 205 -11.99 -0.05 16.46
C ALA A 205 -12.98 1.11 16.31
N TYR A 206 -12.53 2.36 16.46
CA TYR A 206 -13.36 3.56 16.25
C TYR A 206 -13.93 3.64 14.84
N MET A 207 -13.12 3.36 13.82
CA MET A 207 -13.59 3.29 12.43
C MET A 207 -14.66 2.21 12.23
N ARG A 208 -14.48 1.02 12.84
CA ARG A 208 -15.44 -0.09 12.73
C ARG A 208 -16.73 0.18 13.50
N ASP A 209 -16.66 0.84 14.64
CA ASP A 209 -17.83 1.29 15.41
C ASP A 209 -18.71 2.24 14.57
N LYS A 210 -18.08 3.07 13.75
CA LYS A 210 -18.73 3.95 12.77
C LYS A 210 -19.09 3.26 11.44
N GLY A 211 -19.06 1.93 11.42
CA GLY A 211 -19.47 1.12 10.26
C GLY A 211 -18.46 1.05 9.12
N ILE A 212 -17.24 1.57 9.29
CA ILE A 212 -16.18 1.48 8.28
C ILE A 212 -15.24 0.32 8.60
N HIS A 213 -15.34 -0.75 7.82
CA HIS A 213 -14.47 -1.91 7.99
C HIS A 213 -13.04 -1.60 7.54
N VAL A 214 -12.14 -1.43 8.51
CA VAL A 214 -10.69 -1.34 8.33
C VAL A 214 -9.99 -2.37 9.22
N TRP A 215 -8.93 -2.98 8.70
CA TRP A 215 -8.14 -3.96 9.45
C TRP A 215 -6.77 -3.38 9.78
N GLU A 216 -6.43 -3.40 11.07
CA GLU A 216 -5.13 -3.05 11.60
C GLU A 216 -3.97 -3.73 10.86
N GLY A 217 -2.96 -2.93 10.50
CA GLY A 217 -1.78 -3.40 9.79
C GLY A 217 -2.10 -3.94 8.38
N ARG A 218 -3.31 -3.71 7.85
CA ARG A 218 -3.74 -4.04 6.48
C ARG A 218 -3.95 -2.78 5.62
N ALA A 219 -3.67 -2.88 4.33
CA ALA A 219 -3.97 -1.82 3.39
C ALA A 219 -5.49 -1.71 3.19
N GLY A 220 -6.00 -0.49 3.08
CA GLY A 220 -7.31 -0.19 2.54
C GLY A 220 -7.28 -0.18 1.01
N PHE A 221 -8.41 -0.47 0.38
CA PHE A 221 -8.56 -0.47 -1.08
C PHE A 221 -9.85 0.23 -1.47
N LEU A 222 -9.76 1.21 -2.37
CA LEU A 222 -10.93 1.63 -3.11
C LEU A 222 -11.22 0.66 -4.25
N THR A 223 -12.50 0.58 -4.60
CA THR A 223 -13.01 -0.20 -5.74
C THR A 223 -13.85 0.70 -6.62
N THR A 224 -14.10 0.26 -7.86
CA THR A 224 -14.97 0.97 -8.80
C THR A 224 -16.43 1.07 -8.33
N ALA A 225 -16.81 0.30 -7.30
CA ALA A 225 -18.15 0.34 -6.72
C ALA A 225 -18.31 1.41 -5.63
N HIS A 226 -17.22 1.97 -5.09
CA HIS A 226 -17.33 3.04 -4.09
C HIS A 226 -17.91 4.28 -4.74
N THR A 227 -19.03 4.77 -4.20
CA THR A 227 -19.68 6.01 -4.61
C THR A 227 -19.08 7.21 -3.88
N GLU A 228 -19.40 8.43 -4.32
CA GLU A 228 -19.04 9.66 -3.59
C GLU A 228 -19.63 9.68 -2.18
N GLN A 229 -20.82 9.09 -1.99
CA GLN A 229 -21.42 8.97 -0.67
C GLN A 229 -20.63 8.02 0.24
N ASP A 230 -20.11 6.92 -0.30
CA ASP A 230 -19.28 5.99 0.48
C ASP A 230 -17.96 6.66 0.90
N ILE A 231 -17.32 7.39 -0.01
CA ILE A 231 -16.10 8.16 0.28
C ILE A 231 -16.39 9.21 1.37
N ALA A 232 -17.47 9.98 1.24
CA ALA A 232 -17.87 10.97 2.24
C ALA A 232 -18.11 10.35 3.62
N ARG A 233 -18.70 9.15 3.69
CA ARG A 233 -18.88 8.40 4.95
C ARG A 233 -17.54 7.96 5.55
N VAL A 234 -16.61 7.46 4.74
CA VAL A 234 -15.25 7.11 5.20
C VAL A 234 -14.55 8.33 5.78
N VAL A 235 -14.62 9.47 5.09
CA VAL A 235 -14.05 10.73 5.54
C VAL A 235 -14.68 11.19 6.85
N ALA A 236 -16.00 11.20 6.95
CA ALA A 236 -16.70 11.60 8.18
C ALA A 236 -16.30 10.70 9.36
N ALA A 237 -16.33 9.38 9.18
CA ALA A 237 -15.96 8.43 10.21
C ALA A 237 -14.49 8.59 10.66
N PHE A 238 -13.59 8.89 9.72
CA PHE A 238 -12.19 9.18 10.02
C PHE A 238 -12.04 10.43 10.89
N LYS A 239 -12.69 11.53 10.51
CA LYS A 239 -12.64 12.81 11.23
C LYS A 239 -13.20 12.65 12.64
N GLU A 240 -14.36 12.02 12.78
CA GLU A 240 -14.99 11.74 14.06
C GLU A 240 -14.14 10.80 14.94
N SER A 241 -13.53 9.76 14.36
CA SER A 241 -12.65 8.84 15.10
C SER A 241 -11.44 9.56 15.68
N LEU A 242 -10.77 10.42 14.89
CA LEU A 242 -9.65 11.20 15.40
C LEU A 242 -10.08 12.17 16.50
N ALA A 243 -11.22 12.85 16.33
CA ALA A 243 -11.74 13.78 17.32
C ALA A 243 -12.05 13.08 18.66
N GLU A 244 -12.76 11.95 18.63
CA GLU A 244 -13.09 11.20 19.85
C GLU A 244 -11.86 10.62 20.53
N MET A 245 -10.90 10.10 19.76
CA MET A 245 -9.64 9.58 20.32
C MET A 245 -8.79 10.69 20.95
N GLN A 246 -8.78 11.90 20.37
CA GLN A 246 -8.10 13.05 20.95
C GLN A 246 -8.81 13.55 22.21
N ALA A 247 -10.15 13.60 22.22
CA ALA A 247 -10.93 13.96 23.40
C ALA A 247 -10.77 12.96 24.56
N ALA A 248 -10.46 11.70 24.26
CA ALA A 248 -10.18 10.65 25.23
C ALA A 248 -8.68 10.49 25.56
N ASP A 249 -7.82 11.43 25.12
CA ASP A 249 -6.36 11.40 25.32
C ASP A 249 -5.64 10.14 24.77
N PHE A 250 -6.28 9.41 23.84
CA PHE A 250 -5.67 8.26 23.15
C PHE A 250 -4.78 8.67 21.99
N LEU A 251 -4.98 9.86 21.41
CA LEU A 251 -4.10 10.44 20.41
C LEU A 251 -3.72 11.87 20.80
N PRO A 252 -2.47 12.29 20.55
CA PRO A 252 -2.14 13.70 20.68
C PRO A 252 -2.91 14.49 19.60
N GLY A 253 -3.36 15.69 19.96
CA GLY A 253 -4.00 16.63 19.04
C GLY A 253 -3.59 18.06 19.31
N ARG A 254 -3.84 18.97 18.37
CA ARG A 254 -3.59 20.40 18.62
C ARG A 254 -4.42 20.91 19.78
N GLY A 255 -5.63 20.35 20.00
CA GLY A 255 -6.62 20.85 20.95
C GLY A 255 -7.01 22.30 20.63
N GLU A 256 -8.20 22.73 21.06
CA GLU A 256 -8.42 24.17 21.10
C GLU A 256 -7.66 24.75 22.31
N PRO A 257 -6.86 25.81 22.12
CA PRO A 257 -6.25 26.47 23.25
C PRO A 257 -7.36 26.99 24.18
N PRO A 258 -7.35 26.65 25.48
CA PRO A 258 -8.40 27.07 26.42
C PRO A 258 -8.52 28.60 26.53
N VAL A 259 -7.46 29.32 26.13
CA VAL A 259 -7.44 30.78 26.04
C VAL A 259 -6.64 31.25 24.81
N PRO A 260 -7.02 32.36 24.16
CA PRO A 260 -6.28 32.91 23.02
C PRO A 260 -4.80 33.15 23.34
N GLY A 261 -3.90 32.68 22.48
CA GLY A 261 -2.45 32.82 22.65
C GLY A 261 -1.79 31.72 23.50
N ALA A 262 -2.56 30.74 24.01
CA ALA A 262 -1.97 29.57 24.66
C ALA A 262 -1.24 28.67 23.65
N ARG A 263 -0.11 28.10 24.09
CA ARG A 263 0.73 27.15 23.33
C ARG A 263 0.84 25.84 24.10
N ARG A 264 0.91 24.70 23.40
CA ARG A 264 1.15 23.40 24.03
C ARG A 264 2.60 23.29 24.49
N GLY A 265 2.78 22.73 25.69
CA GLY A 265 4.08 22.37 26.27
C GLY A 265 3.95 21.10 27.11
N ARG A 266 5.01 20.77 27.87
CA ARG A 266 4.97 19.72 28.88
C ARG A 266 5.02 20.33 30.27
N ASP A 267 4.16 19.86 31.18
CA ASP A 267 4.19 20.23 32.59
C ASP A 267 5.40 19.62 33.31
N ALA A 268 5.58 19.96 34.59
CA ALA A 268 6.68 19.43 35.41
C ALA A 268 6.64 17.89 35.57
N GLY A 269 5.49 17.26 35.30
CA GLY A 269 5.30 15.81 35.28
C GLY A 269 5.44 15.17 33.90
N GLY A 270 5.79 15.94 32.86
CA GLY A 270 5.95 15.46 31.49
C GLY A 270 4.64 15.28 30.71
N ARG A 271 3.49 15.64 31.28
CA ARG A 271 2.17 15.56 30.62
C ARG A 271 1.97 16.77 29.70
N ALA A 272 1.19 16.59 28.65
CA ALA A 272 0.84 17.71 27.77
C ALA A 272 -0.04 18.71 28.53
N ALA A 273 0.30 19.99 28.45
CA ALA A 273 -0.49 21.06 29.06
C ALA A 273 -0.44 22.33 28.19
N TRP A 274 -1.37 23.24 28.44
CA TRP A 274 -1.45 24.54 27.78
C TRP A 274 -0.70 25.59 28.58
N PHE A 275 -0.05 26.53 27.88
CA PHE A 275 0.77 27.57 28.50
C PHE A 275 0.55 28.92 27.85
N VAL A 276 0.42 29.98 28.65
CA VAL A 276 0.35 31.38 28.18
C VAL A 276 1.59 32.18 28.61
N PRO A 277 2.02 33.22 27.89
CA PRO A 277 3.12 34.07 28.33
C PRO A 277 2.85 34.66 29.73
N ASP A 278 3.85 34.63 30.62
CA ASP A 278 3.76 35.22 31.96
C ASP A 278 3.79 36.76 31.82
N PRO A 279 2.70 37.48 32.14
CA PRO A 279 2.65 38.93 32.00
C PRO A 279 3.64 39.65 32.93
N ALA A 280 4.13 39.00 34.00
CA ALA A 280 5.13 39.55 34.91
C ALA A 280 6.57 39.21 34.49
N ARG A 281 6.77 38.21 33.61
CA ARG A 281 8.10 37.71 33.19
C ARG A 281 8.07 37.35 31.70
N SER A 282 8.55 38.27 30.87
CA SER A 282 8.47 38.17 29.40
C SER A 282 9.18 36.96 28.79
N ASP A 283 10.05 36.28 29.54
CA ASP A 283 10.79 35.07 29.16
C ASP A 283 10.16 33.76 29.65
N LYS A 284 9.05 33.82 30.41
CA LYS A 284 8.42 32.64 31.02
C LYS A 284 6.98 32.44 30.56
N PHE A 285 6.50 31.22 30.75
CA PHE A 285 5.13 30.82 30.44
C PHE A 285 4.47 30.24 31.70
N LEU A 286 3.18 30.52 31.89
CA LEU A 286 2.34 29.97 32.96
C LEU A 286 1.48 28.84 32.39
N GLN A 287 1.42 27.71 33.11
CA GLN A 287 0.49 26.65 32.77
C GLN A 287 -0.94 27.15 32.95
N VAL A 288 -1.78 26.95 31.94
CA VAL A 288 -3.21 27.21 32.02
C VAL A 288 -3.82 26.06 32.83
N GLU A 289 -4.35 26.38 34.02
CA GLU A 289 -5.16 25.43 34.76
C GLU A 289 -6.49 25.26 34.02
N GLU A 290 -6.78 24.04 33.58
CA GLU A 290 -8.12 23.71 33.11
C GLU A 290 -9.07 23.94 34.30
N ALA A 291 -10.00 24.88 34.15
CA ALA A 291 -11.06 25.06 35.11
C ALA A 291 -11.76 23.71 35.26
N ALA A 292 -11.61 23.09 36.43
CA ALA A 292 -12.30 21.85 36.74
C ALA A 292 -13.78 22.09 36.47
N ALA A 293 -14.35 21.31 35.53
CA ALA A 293 -15.78 21.16 35.40
C ALA A 293 -16.30 20.40 36.63
N THR A 294 -16.20 21.01 37.81
CA THR A 294 -16.99 20.64 38.98
C THR A 294 -18.33 21.35 38.80
N GLY A 295 -19.27 20.64 38.17
CA GLY A 295 -20.68 20.97 38.30
C GLY A 295 -21.11 20.72 39.74
N ASP A 296 -21.61 21.78 40.38
CA ASP A 296 -22.62 21.68 41.44
C ASP A 296 -23.97 21.26 40.83
#